data_AF-A0A4T0WWC8-F1
#
_entry.id   AF-A0A4T0WWC8-F1
#
_cell.length_a   1.000
_cell.length_b   1.000
_cell.length_c   1.000
_cell.angle_alpha   90.00
_cell.angle_beta   90.00
_cell.angle_gamma   90.00
#
_symmetry.space_group_name_H-M   'P 1'
#
loop_
_entity.id
_entity.type
_entity.pdbx_description
1 polymer ?
#
loop_
_entity_poly.entity_id
_entity_poly.type
_entity_poly.pdbx_seq_one_letter_code
_entity_poly.pdbx_strand_id
1 'polypeptide(L)'
;MLSKTALLLAASATFATASTEDVILTVKSDNQEVNGNNLSFLHEGAGINYAFLGTGSNPEPLEYDSEAKTLTQDIEIAGGQHIPLVFGEYNSYVAVSVSNSLWEITFDKDDTLAVNGTTSGFYACKNTNDPYNYSKMSYELMYYTENAPEACIDVTLVKQSGPAPAPSSSAPSISSTSSNFDGAAGHYAPAGAFAVVAGVAAALI
;
A
#
# COMPACT_ATOMS: atom_id res chain seq x y z
N MET A 1 57.11 -24.70 43.12
CA MET A 1 55.77 -24.07 43.20
C MET A 1 55.58 -23.24 41.93
N LEU A 2 54.85 -23.75 40.93
CA LEU A 2 54.46 -22.98 39.74
C LEU A 2 52.94 -22.84 39.78
N SER A 3 52.45 -21.62 40.04
CA SER A 3 51.03 -21.29 39.99
C SER A 3 50.63 -21.12 38.52
N LYS A 4 49.73 -21.97 38.03
CA LYS A 4 49.11 -21.84 36.71
C LYS A 4 47.92 -20.90 36.82
N THR A 5 48.08 -19.67 36.36
CA THR A 5 46.96 -18.74 36.18
C THR A 5 46.18 -19.14 34.93
N ALA A 6 44.96 -19.66 35.12
CA ALA A 6 44.02 -19.91 34.03
C ALA A 6 43.25 -18.61 33.74
N LEU A 7 43.39 -18.11 32.51
CA LEU A 7 42.64 -16.96 32.02
C LEU A 7 41.31 -17.46 31.44
N LEU A 8 40.19 -17.20 32.12
CA LEU A 8 38.85 -17.46 31.57
C LEU A 8 38.48 -16.32 30.60
N LEU A 9 38.37 -16.64 29.31
CA LEU A 9 37.71 -15.79 28.32
C LEU A 9 36.19 -16.00 28.46
N ALA A 10 35.47 -15.00 28.96
CA ALA A 10 34.02 -14.96 28.91
C ALA A 10 33.60 -14.44 27.52
N ALA A 11 33.18 -15.34 26.63
CA ALA A 11 32.56 -14.97 25.37
C ALA A 11 31.13 -14.47 25.65
N SER A 12 30.87 -13.19 25.44
CA SER A 12 29.53 -12.61 25.49
C SER A 12 28.82 -12.98 24.19
N ALA A 13 27.92 -13.97 24.23
CA ALA A 13 27.03 -14.24 23.11
C ALA A 13 26.00 -13.11 23.03
N THR A 14 26.10 -12.27 22.01
CA THR A 14 25.05 -11.30 21.68
C THR A 14 23.95 -12.09 20.96
N PHE A 15 22.81 -12.29 21.61
CA PHE A 15 21.63 -12.79 20.93
C PHE A 15 21.13 -11.65 20.05
N ALA A 16 21.28 -11.80 18.73
CA ALA A 16 20.56 -10.94 17.80
C ALA A 16 19.07 -11.23 18.00
N THR A 17 18.31 -10.25 18.45
CA THR A 17 16.85 -10.34 18.41
C THR A 17 16.44 -10.36 16.94
N ALA A 18 15.72 -11.40 16.52
CA ALA A 18 15.01 -11.38 15.25
C ALA A 18 14.22 -10.07 15.18
N SER A 19 14.57 -9.23 14.19
CA SER A 19 13.97 -7.91 14.01
C SER A 19 12.96 -8.06 12.90
N THR A 20 11.68 -8.13 13.28
CA THR A 20 10.57 -7.92 12.37
C THR A 20 10.22 -6.43 12.34
N GLU A 21 9.92 -5.89 11.17
CA GLU A 21 9.50 -4.50 11.02
C GLU A 21 8.43 -4.34 9.93
N ASP A 22 7.52 -3.39 10.10
CA ASP A 22 6.57 -3.02 9.06
C ASP A 22 7.26 -2.17 7.99
N VAL A 23 7.12 -2.59 6.74
CA VAL A 23 7.69 -1.93 5.57
C VAL A 23 6.57 -1.54 4.61
N ILE A 24 6.56 -0.26 4.23
CA ILE A 24 5.79 0.22 3.09
C ILE A 24 6.75 0.29 1.89
N LEU A 25 6.42 -0.42 0.82
CA LEU A 25 7.16 -0.36 -0.44
C LEU A 25 6.60 0.73 -1.34
N THR A 26 7.51 1.53 -1.90
CA THR A 26 7.20 2.57 -2.88
C THR A 26 8.07 2.42 -4.12
N VAL A 27 7.53 2.85 -5.25
CA VAL A 27 8.16 2.79 -6.56
C VAL A 27 9.11 3.97 -6.73
N LYS A 28 10.32 3.68 -7.21
CA LYS A 28 11.28 4.67 -7.70
C LYS A 28 11.54 4.41 -9.19
N SER A 29 11.32 5.44 -10.01
CA SER A 29 11.47 5.38 -11.47
C SER A 29 11.71 6.78 -12.03
N ASP A 30 12.31 6.86 -13.21
CA ASP A 30 12.42 8.12 -13.95
C ASP A 30 11.06 8.56 -14.53
N ASN A 31 10.11 7.63 -14.69
CA ASN A 31 8.77 7.92 -15.17
C ASN A 31 7.87 8.46 -14.04
N GLN A 32 7.46 9.72 -14.18
CA GLN A 32 6.65 10.44 -13.19
C GLN A 32 5.22 9.90 -13.01
N GLU A 33 4.70 9.07 -13.93
CA GLU A 33 3.36 8.45 -13.78
C GLU A 33 3.36 7.36 -12.69
N VAL A 34 4.51 6.70 -12.48
CA VAL A 34 4.65 5.57 -11.54
C VAL A 34 5.55 5.89 -10.36
N ASN A 35 6.44 6.87 -10.48
CA ASN A 35 7.37 7.26 -9.42
C ASN A 35 6.65 7.76 -8.17
N GLY A 36 7.00 7.22 -7.01
CA GLY A 36 6.40 7.53 -5.71
C GLY A 36 5.10 6.78 -5.40
N ASN A 37 4.60 5.95 -6.32
CA ASN A 37 3.43 5.12 -6.05
C ASN A 37 3.76 4.06 -5.00
N ASN A 38 2.82 3.77 -4.09
CA ASN A 38 2.93 2.65 -3.17
C ASN A 38 2.45 1.35 -3.84
N LEU A 39 2.65 0.23 -3.16
CA LEU A 39 2.02 -1.03 -3.54
C LEU A 39 0.68 -1.20 -2.82
N SER A 40 -0.27 -1.78 -3.54
CA SER A 40 -1.56 -2.27 -3.06
C SER A 40 -1.75 -3.70 -3.55
N PHE A 41 -2.36 -4.56 -2.74
CA PHE A 41 -2.49 -5.99 -3.06
C PHE A 41 -3.95 -6.32 -3.34
N LEU A 42 -4.31 -6.44 -4.63
CA LEU A 42 -5.67 -6.73 -5.04
C LEU A 42 -5.90 -8.24 -5.12
N HIS A 43 -7.05 -8.68 -4.60
CA HIS A 43 -7.38 -10.10 -4.53
C HIS A 43 -7.69 -10.69 -5.91
N GLU A 44 -6.95 -11.72 -6.29
CA GLU A 44 -7.11 -12.43 -7.57
C GLU A 44 -7.70 -13.83 -7.42
N GLY A 45 -7.84 -14.31 -6.18
CA GLY A 45 -8.39 -15.63 -5.86
C GLY A 45 -7.36 -16.60 -5.28
N ALA A 46 -7.82 -17.76 -4.81
CA ALA A 46 -6.99 -18.90 -4.36
C ALA A 46 -5.87 -18.56 -3.35
N GLY A 47 -6.04 -17.52 -2.53
CA GLY A 47 -5.01 -17.07 -1.59
C GLY A 47 -3.86 -16.33 -2.27
N ILE A 48 -4.14 -15.62 -3.36
CA ILE A 48 -3.20 -14.80 -4.11
C ILE A 48 -3.77 -13.37 -4.21
N ASN A 49 -2.94 -12.39 -3.88
CA ASN A 49 -3.21 -10.98 -4.15
C ASN A 49 -2.06 -10.41 -4.99
N TYR A 50 -2.35 -9.90 -6.19
CA TYR A 50 -1.33 -9.30 -7.06
C TYR A 50 -1.03 -7.86 -6.66
N ALA A 51 0.22 -7.45 -6.83
CA ALA A 51 0.71 -6.14 -6.48
C ALA A 51 0.40 -5.14 -7.62
N PHE A 52 -0.36 -4.10 -7.29
CA PHE A 52 -0.64 -2.98 -8.17
C PHE A 52 -0.07 -1.68 -7.59
N LEU A 53 0.35 -0.79 -8.48
CA LEU A 53 0.82 0.53 -8.11
C LEU A 53 -0.37 1.43 -7.77
N GLY A 54 -0.40 1.92 -6.54
CA GLY A 54 -1.38 2.86 -6.01
C GLY A 54 -0.78 4.23 -5.73
N THR A 55 -1.61 5.28 -5.76
CA THR A 55 -1.20 6.59 -5.25
C THR A 55 -1.12 6.53 -3.72
N GLY A 56 -0.12 7.18 -3.11
CA GLY A 56 0.28 7.18 -1.69
C GLY A 56 -0.80 7.34 -0.58
N SER A 57 -2.08 7.37 -0.92
CA SER A 57 -3.22 7.61 -0.03
C SER A 57 -3.53 6.46 0.92
N ASN A 58 -3.27 5.20 0.53
CA ASN A 58 -3.52 4.00 1.34
C ASN A 58 -2.41 2.94 1.12
N PRO A 59 -1.20 3.13 1.66
CA PRO A 59 -0.14 2.13 1.55
C PRO A 59 -0.48 0.89 2.39
N GLU A 60 -0.27 -0.30 1.83
CA GLU A 60 -0.40 -1.56 2.56
C GLU A 60 0.97 -1.99 3.10
N PRO A 61 1.17 -2.08 4.43
CA PRO A 61 2.43 -2.52 5.00
C PRO A 61 2.63 -4.02 4.81
N LEU A 62 3.89 -4.41 4.68
CA LEU A 62 4.37 -5.79 4.71
C LEU A 62 5.28 -5.97 5.94
N GLU A 63 5.16 -7.08 6.64
CA GLU A 63 6.09 -7.44 7.71
C GLU A 63 7.38 -8.00 7.09
N TYR A 64 8.52 -7.35 7.34
CA TYR A 64 9.83 -7.83 6.94
C TYR A 64 10.48 -8.60 8.09
N ASP A 65 10.80 -9.87 7.86
CA ASP A 65 11.64 -10.68 8.74
C ASP A 65 13.06 -10.71 8.18
N SER A 66 13.98 -10.03 8.87
CA SER A 66 15.39 -9.93 8.48
C SER A 66 16.19 -11.23 8.65
N GLU A 67 15.75 -12.14 9.51
CA GLU A 67 16.40 -13.44 9.73
C GLU A 67 15.93 -14.44 8.68
N ALA A 68 14.61 -14.51 8.45
CA ALA A 68 14.02 -15.36 7.42
C ALA A 68 14.23 -14.81 6.00
N LYS A 69 14.55 -13.51 5.87
CA LYS A 69 14.69 -12.77 4.60
C LYS A 69 13.42 -12.83 3.77
N THR A 70 12.28 -12.55 4.39
CA THR A 70 10.95 -12.62 3.77
C THR A 70 10.16 -11.35 4.06
N LEU A 71 9.28 -11.00 3.12
CA LEU A 71 8.21 -10.04 3.34
C LEU A 71 6.88 -10.79 3.37
N THR A 72 6.00 -10.47 4.33
CA THR A 72 4.69 -11.10 4.45
C THR A 72 3.57 -10.07 4.62
N GLN A 73 2.43 -10.33 4.01
CA GLN A 73 1.17 -9.67 4.34
C GLN A 73 0.37 -10.60 5.24
N ASP A 74 0.05 -10.15 6.45
CA ASP A 74 -0.83 -10.89 7.34
C ASP A 74 -2.30 -10.59 7.00
N ILE A 75 -3.09 -11.63 6.77
CA ILE A 75 -4.51 -11.49 6.45
C ILE A 75 -5.38 -12.20 7.48
N GLU A 76 -6.46 -11.54 7.90
CA GLU A 76 -7.50 -12.17 8.71
C GLU A 76 -8.42 -13.01 7.80
N ILE A 77 -8.62 -14.27 8.18
CA ILE A 77 -9.58 -15.18 7.55
C ILE A 77 -10.77 -15.45 8.47
N ALA A 78 -11.76 -16.20 7.97
CA ALA A 78 -12.95 -16.56 8.73
C ALA A 78 -12.59 -17.16 10.11
N GLY A 79 -13.21 -16.61 11.15
CA GLY A 79 -12.98 -17.04 12.55
C GLY A 79 -11.89 -16.26 13.28
N GLY A 80 -11.39 -15.15 12.73
CA GLY A 80 -10.38 -14.30 13.39
C GLY A 80 -8.98 -14.93 13.40
N GLN A 81 -8.75 -15.93 12.56
CA GLN A 81 -7.43 -16.53 12.38
C GLN A 81 -6.65 -15.68 11.38
N HIS A 82 -5.35 -15.57 11.61
CA HIS A 82 -4.43 -14.85 10.74
C HIS A 82 -3.55 -15.84 9.95
N ILE A 83 -3.30 -15.54 8.68
CA ILE A 83 -2.42 -16.32 7.80
C ILE A 83 -1.43 -15.37 7.13
N PRO A 84 -0.11 -15.65 7.19
CA PRO A 84 0.87 -14.90 6.44
C PRO A 84 0.84 -15.31 4.96
N LEU A 85 0.65 -14.33 4.08
CA LEU A 85 0.89 -14.44 2.66
C LEU A 85 2.31 -13.94 2.36
N VAL A 86 3.12 -14.74 1.69
CA VAL A 86 4.51 -14.40 1.39
C VAL A 86 4.57 -13.57 0.12
N PHE A 87 5.32 -12.47 0.15
CA PHE A 87 5.59 -11.61 -1.00
C PHE A 87 6.61 -12.28 -1.94
N GLY A 88 6.29 -12.38 -3.22
CA GLY A 88 7.16 -12.99 -4.22
C GLY A 88 6.61 -12.94 -5.63
N GLU A 89 7.17 -13.76 -6.51
CA GLU A 89 6.69 -13.93 -7.88
C GLU A 89 5.74 -15.13 -8.01
N TYR A 90 4.71 -14.98 -8.84
CA TYR A 90 3.93 -16.06 -9.41
C TYR A 90 3.71 -15.81 -10.91
N ASN A 91 4.34 -16.59 -11.80
CA ASN A 91 4.24 -16.40 -13.26
C ASN A 91 4.49 -14.94 -13.71
N SER A 92 5.59 -14.35 -13.25
CA SER A 92 5.96 -12.94 -13.46
C SER A 92 5.07 -11.89 -12.78
N TYR A 93 3.91 -12.25 -12.22
CA TYR A 93 3.15 -11.35 -11.36
C TYR A 93 3.85 -11.24 -10.02
N VAL A 94 4.08 -10.01 -9.54
CA VAL A 94 4.48 -9.81 -8.15
C VAL A 94 3.22 -9.89 -7.29
N ALA A 95 3.30 -10.67 -6.23
CA ALA A 95 2.12 -11.02 -5.44
C ALA A 95 2.49 -11.25 -3.98
N VAL A 96 1.48 -11.23 -3.12
CA VAL A 96 1.51 -11.94 -1.85
C VAL A 96 0.63 -13.19 -1.97
N SER A 97 1.16 -14.33 -1.53
CA SER A 97 0.45 -15.61 -1.68
C SER A 97 0.84 -16.64 -0.63
N VAL A 98 -0.05 -17.62 -0.42
CA VAL A 98 0.27 -18.88 0.26
C VAL A 98 1.23 -19.78 -0.53
N SER A 99 1.44 -19.51 -1.83
CA SER A 99 2.30 -20.28 -2.73
C SER A 99 2.90 -19.38 -3.80
N ASN A 100 4.03 -18.75 -3.47
CA ASN A 100 4.86 -17.96 -4.38
C ASN A 100 6.26 -18.59 -4.51
N SER A 101 7.06 -18.08 -5.44
CA SER A 101 8.50 -18.38 -5.46
C SER A 101 9.18 -17.87 -4.19
N LEU A 102 10.15 -18.64 -3.70
CA LEU A 102 10.93 -18.28 -2.51
C LEU A 102 12.00 -17.25 -2.89
N TRP A 103 11.58 -15.99 -2.96
CA TRP A 103 12.52 -14.86 -3.04
C TRP A 103 13.28 -14.71 -1.72
N GLU A 104 14.60 -14.60 -1.79
CA GLU A 104 15.39 -14.06 -0.69
C GLU A 104 15.29 -12.54 -0.73
N ILE A 105 14.61 -11.96 0.25
CA ILE A 105 14.39 -10.52 0.35
C ILE A 105 15.43 -9.87 1.27
N THR A 106 16.10 -8.85 0.74
CA THR A 106 16.96 -7.97 1.53
C THR A 106 16.74 -6.52 1.10
N PHE A 107 17.32 -5.58 1.86
CA PHE A 107 17.36 -4.18 1.49
C PHE A 107 18.81 -3.69 1.49
N ASP A 108 19.18 -2.91 0.47
CA ASP A 108 20.50 -2.32 0.40
C ASP A 108 20.64 -1.10 1.33
N LYS A 109 21.82 -0.46 1.29
CA LYS A 109 22.12 0.72 2.13
C LYS A 109 21.25 1.94 1.81
N ASP A 110 20.57 1.96 0.67
CA ASP A 110 19.70 3.04 0.20
C ASP A 110 18.21 2.64 0.35
N ASP A 111 17.92 1.63 1.19
CA ASP A 111 16.59 1.04 1.41
C ASP A 111 15.94 0.46 0.14
N THR A 112 16.73 0.14 -0.88
CA THR A 112 16.22 -0.49 -2.11
C THR A 112 16.05 -1.98 -1.90
N LEU A 113 14.87 -2.49 -2.22
CA LEU A 113 14.54 -3.91 -2.17
C LEU A 113 15.43 -4.68 -3.15
N ALA A 114 16.11 -5.71 -2.64
CA ALA A 114 16.85 -6.66 -3.43
C ALA A 114 16.22 -8.06 -3.31
N VAL A 115 15.92 -8.66 -4.45
CA VAL A 115 15.46 -10.04 -4.60
C VAL A 115 16.64 -10.89 -5.02
N ASN A 116 16.99 -11.91 -4.25
CA ASN A 116 18.11 -12.81 -4.53
C ASN A 116 19.43 -12.04 -4.81
N GLY A 117 19.62 -10.91 -4.13
CA GLY A 117 20.79 -10.04 -4.28
C GLY A 117 20.76 -9.06 -5.46
N THR A 118 19.67 -8.98 -6.23
CA THR A 118 19.50 -7.97 -7.29
C THR A 118 18.38 -6.98 -6.99
N THR A 119 18.61 -5.70 -7.25
CA THR A 119 17.61 -4.62 -7.11
C THR A 119 16.83 -4.35 -8.40
N SER A 120 17.18 -5.03 -9.49
CA SER A 120 16.53 -4.90 -10.80
C SER A 120 15.56 -6.03 -11.09
N GLY A 121 14.77 -5.85 -12.15
CA GLY A 121 13.85 -6.87 -12.66
C GLY A 121 12.38 -6.56 -12.37
N PHE A 122 12.08 -5.46 -11.68
CA PHE A 122 10.71 -5.01 -11.46
C PHE A 122 10.26 -4.09 -12.59
N TYR A 123 9.02 -4.27 -13.01
CA TYR A 123 8.42 -3.49 -14.08
C TYR A 123 6.97 -3.13 -13.74
N ALA A 124 6.57 -1.91 -14.06
CA ALA A 124 5.18 -1.49 -14.02
C ALA A 124 4.56 -1.69 -15.40
N CYS A 125 3.55 -2.56 -15.49
CA CYS A 125 2.92 -2.98 -16.74
C CYS A 125 1.40 -2.74 -16.74
N LYS A 126 0.84 -2.36 -17.89
CA LYS A 126 -0.62 -2.37 -18.14
C LYS A 126 -0.96 -3.52 -19.08
N ASN A 127 -2.21 -3.98 -19.05
CA ASN A 127 -2.74 -5.04 -19.92
C ASN A 127 -1.99 -6.37 -19.81
N THR A 128 -1.66 -6.77 -18.59
CA THR A 128 -0.93 -8.01 -18.24
C THR A 128 -1.82 -9.25 -18.26
N ASN A 129 -3.10 -9.09 -18.61
CA ASN A 129 -4.09 -10.16 -18.66
C ASN A 129 -4.35 -10.80 -17.28
N ASP A 130 -4.29 -9.99 -16.22
CA ASP A 130 -4.71 -10.36 -14.87
C ASP A 130 -6.19 -10.81 -14.84
N PRO A 131 -6.57 -11.79 -13.99
CA PRO A 131 -7.91 -12.40 -13.98
C PRO A 131 -9.07 -11.39 -13.92
N TYR A 132 -8.97 -10.38 -13.04
CA TYR A 132 -10.01 -9.37 -12.86
C TYR A 132 -9.85 -8.12 -13.73
N ASN A 133 -8.82 -8.09 -14.59
CA ASN A 133 -8.51 -7.02 -15.54
C ASN A 133 -8.24 -5.64 -14.92
N TYR A 134 -7.75 -5.58 -13.68
CA TYR A 134 -7.32 -4.35 -13.03
C TYR A 134 -6.18 -3.66 -13.79
N SER A 135 -5.31 -4.42 -14.46
CA SER A 135 -4.17 -3.89 -15.24
C SER A 135 -4.57 -3.06 -16.46
N LYS A 136 -5.86 -3.03 -16.83
CA LYS A 136 -6.37 -2.12 -17.87
C LYS A 136 -6.38 -0.66 -17.41
N MET A 137 -6.54 -0.44 -16.11
CA MET A 137 -6.69 0.89 -15.52
C MET A 137 -5.51 1.28 -14.63
N SER A 138 -4.87 0.29 -14.00
CA SER A 138 -3.75 0.48 -13.08
C SER A 138 -2.49 -0.20 -13.61
N TYR A 139 -1.31 0.26 -13.17
CA TYR A 139 -0.09 -0.49 -13.41
C TYR A 139 -0.01 -1.65 -12.42
N GLU A 140 0.20 -2.84 -12.94
CA GLU A 140 0.57 -4.02 -12.17
C GLU A 140 2.09 -4.11 -12.06
N LEU A 141 2.56 -4.54 -10.90
CA LEU A 141 3.97 -4.81 -10.68
C LEU A 141 4.29 -6.22 -11.17
N MET A 142 5.19 -6.29 -12.13
CA MET A 142 5.68 -7.53 -12.73
C MET A 142 7.16 -7.72 -12.41
N TYR A 143 7.62 -8.97 -12.43
CA TYR A 143 9.02 -9.34 -12.30
C TYR A 143 9.51 -10.11 -13.52
N TYR A 144 10.51 -9.56 -14.20
CA TYR A 144 11.15 -10.16 -15.37
C TYR A 144 12.67 -10.08 -15.22
N THR A 145 13.33 -11.24 -15.20
CA THR A 145 14.80 -11.30 -15.24
C THR A 145 15.35 -11.11 -16.65
N GLU A 146 14.51 -11.35 -17.66
CA GLU A 146 14.81 -11.20 -19.07
C GLU A 146 13.53 -10.91 -19.86
N ASN A 147 13.67 -10.30 -21.04
CA ASN A 147 12.59 -10.12 -22.02
C ASN A 147 11.31 -9.42 -21.49
N ALA A 148 11.46 -8.41 -20.63
CA ALA A 148 10.33 -7.58 -20.22
C ALA A 148 9.65 -6.92 -21.46
N PRO A 149 8.30 -6.84 -21.51
CA PRO A 149 7.63 -6.16 -22.60
C PRO A 149 8.06 -4.70 -22.73
N GLU A 150 8.31 -4.21 -23.95
CA GLU A 150 8.82 -2.85 -24.21
C GLU A 150 7.90 -1.73 -23.66
N ALA A 151 6.61 -2.01 -23.54
CA ALA A 151 5.62 -1.07 -23.01
C ALA A 151 5.65 -0.96 -21.48
N CYS A 152 6.35 -1.87 -20.79
CA CYS A 152 6.49 -1.82 -19.35
C CYS A 152 7.56 -0.82 -18.93
N ILE A 153 7.34 -0.19 -17.79
CA ILE A 153 8.24 0.82 -17.25
C ILE A 153 9.16 0.15 -16.23
N ASP A 154 10.48 0.30 -16.38
CA ASP A 154 11.45 -0.14 -15.38
C ASP A 154 11.26 0.63 -14.07
N VAL A 155 11.19 -0.13 -12.97
CA VAL A 155 10.99 0.41 -11.64
C VAL A 155 11.92 -0.28 -10.64
N THR A 156 12.20 0.41 -9.55
CA THR A 156 12.79 -0.17 -8.35
C THR A 156 11.83 0.02 -7.19
N LEU A 157 11.93 -0.84 -6.18
CA LEU A 157 11.14 -0.73 -4.96
C LEU A 157 12.03 -0.27 -3.82
N VAL A 158 11.59 0.72 -3.05
CA VAL A 158 12.31 1.27 -1.91
C VAL A 158 11.41 1.31 -0.68
N LYS A 159 11.97 1.15 0.52
CA LYS A 159 11.22 1.41 1.76
C LYS A 159 10.82 2.88 1.80
N GLN A 160 9.59 3.16 2.21
CA GLN A 160 9.19 4.52 2.53
C GLN A 160 9.87 4.96 3.83
N SER A 161 10.75 5.95 3.76
CA SER A 161 11.35 6.55 4.96
C SER A 161 10.37 7.54 5.61
N GLY A 162 9.78 7.17 6.77
CA GLY A 162 9.03 8.06 7.65
C GLY A 162 7.48 7.99 7.54
N PRO A 163 6.74 8.58 8.51
CA PRO A 163 5.29 8.48 8.58
C PRO A 163 4.64 9.00 7.30
N ALA A 164 3.64 8.28 6.78
CA ALA A 164 2.87 8.68 5.61
C ALA A 164 2.42 10.15 5.71
N PRO A 165 2.46 10.94 4.63
CA PRO A 165 1.91 12.29 4.63
C PRO A 165 0.44 12.25 5.05
N ALA A 166 0.07 13.00 6.08
CA ALA A 166 -1.33 13.14 6.47
C ALA A 166 -2.14 13.71 5.29
N PRO A 167 -3.36 13.21 5.02
CA PRO A 167 -4.21 13.78 3.99
C PRO A 167 -4.56 15.23 4.37
N SER A 168 -4.08 16.20 3.58
CA SER A 168 -4.46 17.60 3.74
C SER A 168 -5.89 17.79 3.21
N SER A 169 -6.89 17.54 4.07
CA SER A 169 -8.28 17.91 3.82
C SER A 169 -8.41 19.44 3.84
N SER A 170 -8.08 20.10 2.72
CA SER A 170 -8.44 21.50 2.52
C SER A 170 -9.89 21.56 2.08
N ALA A 171 -10.81 21.57 3.06
CA ALA A 171 -12.20 21.89 2.79
C ALA A 171 -12.29 23.33 2.25
N PRO A 172 -12.98 23.59 1.13
CA PRO A 172 -13.18 24.95 0.66
C PRO A 172 -14.08 25.70 1.65
N SER A 173 -13.55 26.77 2.23
CA SER A 173 -14.32 27.69 3.07
C SER A 173 -15.26 28.48 2.17
N ILE A 174 -16.55 28.14 2.17
CA ILE A 174 -17.58 28.89 1.47
C ILE A 174 -17.78 30.21 2.22
N SER A 175 -17.25 31.30 1.68
CA SER A 175 -17.48 32.64 2.22
C SER A 175 -18.86 33.13 1.75
N SER A 176 -19.84 33.12 2.66
CA SER A 176 -21.18 33.68 2.43
C SER A 176 -21.10 35.21 2.37
N THR A 177 -21.13 35.77 1.16
CA THR A 177 -21.32 37.21 0.95
C THR A 177 -22.82 37.52 0.97
N SER A 178 -23.28 38.18 2.03
CA SER A 178 -24.63 38.72 2.13
C SER A 178 -24.75 40.01 1.30
N SER A 179 -25.39 39.94 0.14
CA SER A 179 -25.82 41.12 -0.61
C SER A 179 -27.16 41.64 -0.08
N ASN A 180 -27.12 42.82 0.53
CA ASN A 180 -28.29 43.63 0.86
C ASN A 180 -29.01 44.05 -0.43
N PHE A 181 -30.32 43.81 -0.53
CA PHE A 181 -31.20 44.47 -1.49
C PHE A 181 -32.32 45.17 -0.72
N ASP A 182 -32.33 46.50 -0.83
CA ASP A 182 -33.34 47.39 -0.26
C ASP A 182 -34.27 47.87 -1.40
N GLY A 183 -35.57 47.61 -1.23
CA GLY A 183 -36.71 48.40 -1.72
C GLY A 183 -37.02 48.51 -3.23
N ALA A 184 -38.16 47.93 -3.66
CA ALA A 184 -39.27 48.69 -4.27
C ALA A 184 -40.49 47.80 -4.58
N ALA A 185 -41.66 48.26 -4.17
CA ALA A 185 -42.96 47.62 -4.31
C ALA A 185 -43.52 47.68 -5.75
N GLY A 186 -44.27 46.65 -6.13
CA GLY A 186 -45.09 46.63 -7.35
C GLY A 186 -46.05 45.44 -7.34
N HIS A 187 -47.32 45.74 -7.12
CA HIS A 187 -48.46 44.80 -7.10
C HIS A 187 -48.51 43.88 -8.31
N TYR A 188 -48.92 42.61 -8.12
CA TYR A 188 -50.02 41.92 -8.81
C TYR A 188 -50.11 40.47 -8.29
N ALA A 189 -51.16 40.17 -7.52
CA ALA A 189 -51.72 38.82 -7.32
C ALA A 189 -53.04 38.76 -8.15
N PRO A 190 -53.64 37.60 -8.49
CA PRO A 190 -53.59 36.35 -7.73
C PRO A 190 -53.60 35.02 -8.55
N ALA A 191 -53.43 33.90 -7.82
CA ALA A 191 -54.32 32.72 -7.79
C ALA A 191 -53.53 31.40 -7.71
N GLY A 192 -53.77 30.62 -6.65
CA GLY A 192 -53.31 29.23 -6.54
C GLY A 192 -52.75 28.86 -5.17
N ALA A 193 -53.60 28.95 -4.14
CA ALA A 193 -53.33 28.36 -2.83
C ALA A 193 -53.24 26.83 -2.94
N PHE A 194 -52.33 26.19 -2.20
CA PHE A 194 -52.62 25.12 -1.24
C PHE A 194 -51.38 24.91 -0.35
N ALA A 195 -51.52 25.24 0.93
CA ALA A 195 -50.60 24.89 1.99
C ALA A 195 -51.21 23.72 2.78
N VAL A 196 -50.41 22.71 3.13
CA VAL A 196 -50.67 21.86 4.31
C VAL A 196 -49.34 21.49 4.99
N VAL A 197 -49.01 22.31 5.99
CA VAL A 197 -48.75 21.98 7.41
C VAL A 197 -47.91 20.74 7.76
N ALA A 198 -46.86 21.03 8.54
CA ALA A 198 -45.99 20.15 9.30
C ALA A 198 -46.71 19.31 10.37
N GLY A 199 -46.11 18.16 10.72
CA GLY A 199 -46.51 17.39 11.90
C GLY A 199 -45.35 16.56 12.44
N VAL A 200 -44.62 17.11 13.41
CA VAL A 200 -43.79 16.36 14.37
C VAL A 200 -44.69 16.03 15.57
N ALA A 201 -44.80 14.76 15.95
CA ALA A 201 -45.28 14.36 17.27
C ALA A 201 -44.67 13.00 17.68
N ALA A 202 -44.04 13.00 18.85
CA ALA A 202 -43.57 11.83 19.59
C ALA A 202 -44.72 11.18 20.38
N ALA A 203 -44.65 9.86 20.63
CA ALA A 203 -44.94 9.22 21.93
C ALA A 203 -44.88 7.68 21.86
N LEU A 204 -44.00 7.12 22.71
CA LEU A 204 -44.16 5.96 23.61
C LEU A 204 -45.21 4.87 23.28
N ILE A 205 -44.73 3.65 23.04
CA ILE A 205 -45.05 2.43 23.82
C ILE A 205 -43.75 1.63 23.98
#